data_AF-A0A3N6LU24-F1
#
_entry.id   AF-A0A3N6LU24-F1
#
_cell.length_a   1.000
_cell.length_b   1.000
_cell.length_c   1.000
_cell.angle_alpha   90.00
_cell.angle_beta   90.00
_cell.angle_gamma   90.00
#
_symmetry.space_group_name_H-M   'P 1'
#
loop_
_entity.id
_entity.type
_entity.pdbx_description
1 polymer ?
#
loop_
_entity_poly.entity_id
_entity_poly.type
_entity_poly.pdbx_seq_one_letter_code
_entity_poly.pdbx_strand_id
1 'polypeptide(L)'
;MLTTETYVLEDAIDELKDHIATLDEALDELDSSTSEYERTESQKDRLAYFKNGLQWQRDEEGWSPGAEIELGAMTASEEAMMHRERPSTAEKDERRLWWVAASTVDAPYVGDDLAETFRNLGQCHPGFPKWAEAKANALGVPGAPGNSSEGETNSTTSSSSDSPTE
;
A
#
# COMPACT_ATOMS: atom_id res chain seq x y z
N MET A 1 -10.72 -8.86 16.17
CA MET A 1 -10.95 -8.87 14.71
C MET A 1 -9.85 -8.05 14.10
N LEU A 2 -9.31 -8.51 12.97
CA LEU A 2 -8.40 -7.72 12.16
C LEU A 2 -9.12 -6.44 11.72
N THR A 3 -8.43 -5.31 11.73
CA THR A 3 -8.87 -4.18 10.91
C THR A 3 -8.59 -4.59 9.47
N THR A 4 -9.64 -4.85 8.70
CA THR A 4 -9.52 -5.26 7.30
C THR A 4 -10.07 -4.18 6.38
N GLU A 5 -9.55 -4.18 5.16
CA GLU A 5 -10.04 -3.34 4.07
C GLU A 5 -10.00 -4.15 2.77
N THR A 6 -11.04 -4.01 1.95
CA THR A 6 -11.17 -4.68 0.65
C THR A 6 -10.83 -3.70 -0.46
N TYR A 7 -9.92 -4.11 -1.33
CA TYR A 7 -9.50 -3.34 -2.49
C TYR A 7 -9.94 -4.05 -3.77
N VAL A 8 -10.62 -3.33 -4.66
CA VAL A 8 -10.93 -3.82 -6.01
C VAL A 8 -9.73 -3.55 -6.92
N LEU A 9 -9.35 -4.54 -7.74
CA LEU A 9 -8.14 -4.48 -8.56
C LEU A 9 -8.10 -3.26 -9.50
N GLU A 10 -9.17 -3.01 -10.26
CA GLU A 10 -9.22 -1.87 -11.20
C GLU A 10 -9.20 -0.54 -10.44
N ASP A 11 -9.96 -0.41 -9.35
CA ASP A 11 -10.00 0.81 -8.54
C ASP A 11 -8.62 1.11 -7.94
N ALA A 12 -7.89 0.09 -7.47
CA ALA A 12 -6.53 0.25 -6.96
C ALA A 12 -5.54 0.68 -8.05
N ILE A 13 -5.72 0.20 -9.29
CA ILE A 13 -4.93 0.64 -10.45
C ILE A 13 -5.22 2.12 -10.75
N ASP A 14 -6.48 2.52 -10.72
CA ASP A 14 -6.90 3.90 -11.00
C ASP A 14 -6.45 4.88 -9.90
N GLU A 15 -6.57 4.52 -8.62
CA GLU A 15 -6.00 5.30 -7.51
C GLU A 15 -4.50 5.57 -7.71
N LEU A 16 -3.74 4.54 -8.13
CA LEU A 16 -2.31 4.71 -8.40
C LEU A 16 -2.03 5.59 -9.62
N LYS A 17 -2.86 5.54 -10.68
CA LYS A 17 -2.72 6.44 -11.83
C LYS A 17 -2.94 7.89 -11.43
N ASP A 18 -3.99 8.15 -10.64
CA ASP A 18 -4.34 9.50 -10.20
C ASP A 18 -3.26 10.10 -9.29
N HIS A 19 -2.72 9.29 -8.36
CA HIS A 19 -1.60 9.72 -7.53
C HIS A 19 -0.33 9.97 -8.34
N ILE A 20 -0.02 9.12 -9.33
CA ILE A 20 1.13 9.34 -10.22
C ILE A 20 0.96 10.65 -10.99
N ALA A 21 -0.23 10.93 -11.54
CA ALA A 21 -0.52 12.17 -12.25
C ALA A 21 -0.34 13.40 -11.35
N THR A 22 -0.79 13.31 -10.10
CA THR A 22 -0.61 14.39 -9.10
C THR A 22 0.87 14.64 -8.80
N LEU A 23 1.67 13.58 -8.66
CA LEU A 23 3.12 13.72 -8.45
C LEU A 23 3.84 14.26 -9.68
N ASP A 24 3.36 13.93 -10.89
CA ASP A 24 3.88 14.50 -12.14
C ASP A 24 3.65 16.01 -12.19
N GLU A 25 2.44 16.48 -11.87
CA GLU A 25 2.14 17.92 -11.79
C GLU A 25 3.02 18.61 -10.73
N ALA A 26 3.24 17.98 -9.57
CA ALA A 26 4.11 18.52 -8.53
C ALA A 26 5.60 18.58 -8.97
N LEU A 27 6.07 17.59 -9.74
CA LEU A 27 7.44 17.57 -10.26
C LEU A 27 7.69 18.69 -11.29
N ASP A 28 6.69 19.02 -12.10
CA ASP A 28 6.78 20.12 -13.08
C ASP A 28 6.98 21.50 -12.41
N GLU A 29 6.54 21.65 -11.16
CA GLU A 29 6.71 22.87 -10.36
C GLU A 29 8.02 22.90 -9.56
N LEU A 30 8.67 21.76 -9.35
CA LEU A 30 9.88 21.62 -8.53
C LEU A 30 11.17 21.79 -9.36
N ASP A 31 12.21 22.32 -8.72
CA ASP A 31 13.56 22.35 -9.30
C ASP A 31 14.20 20.96 -9.19
N SER A 32 14.58 20.39 -10.34
CA SER A 32 15.15 19.05 -10.47
C SER A 32 16.48 18.83 -9.73
N SER A 33 17.14 19.90 -9.28
CA SER A 33 18.37 19.82 -8.46
C SER A 33 18.10 19.73 -6.96
N THR A 34 16.83 19.79 -6.54
CA THR A 34 16.45 19.78 -5.13
C THR A 34 16.19 18.36 -4.62
N SER A 35 16.45 18.16 -3.33
CA SER A 35 16.12 16.90 -2.65
C SER A 35 14.61 16.64 -2.58
N GLU A 36 13.79 17.69 -2.69
CA GLU A 36 12.34 17.56 -2.74
C GLU A 36 11.88 16.96 -4.07
N TYR A 37 12.48 17.37 -5.19
CA TYR A 37 12.26 16.75 -6.49
C TYR A 37 12.65 15.26 -6.45
N GLU A 38 13.87 14.94 -5.99
CA GLU A 38 14.36 13.55 -5.90
C GLU A 38 13.43 12.65 -5.06
N ARG A 39 12.92 13.18 -3.94
CA ARG A 39 11.96 12.47 -3.08
C ARG A 39 10.64 12.22 -3.78
N THR A 40 10.11 13.23 -4.47
CA THR A 40 8.83 13.17 -5.19
C THR A 40 8.93 12.21 -6.38
N GLU A 41 10.03 12.26 -7.13
CA GLU A 41 10.33 11.34 -8.23
C GLU A 41 10.46 9.90 -7.73
N SER A 42 11.21 9.68 -6.64
CA SER A 42 11.31 8.35 -6.01
C SER A 42 9.96 7.80 -5.56
N GLN A 43 9.07 8.66 -5.06
CA GLN A 43 7.71 8.27 -4.70
C GLN A 43 6.89 7.87 -5.93
N LYS A 44 6.97 8.66 -7.02
CA LYS A 44 6.30 8.37 -8.28
C LYS A 44 6.77 7.02 -8.85
N ASP A 45 8.07 6.78 -8.90
CA ASP A 45 8.66 5.52 -9.39
C ASP A 45 8.16 4.32 -8.59
N ARG A 46 8.04 4.47 -7.27
CA ARG A 46 7.47 3.43 -6.41
C ARG A 46 6.00 3.14 -6.74
N LEU A 47 5.17 4.17 -6.93
CA LEU A 47 3.76 3.98 -7.30
C LEU A 47 3.62 3.38 -8.70
N ALA A 48 4.45 3.81 -9.65
CA ALA A 48 4.48 3.23 -10.99
C ALA A 48 4.84 1.74 -10.95
N TYR A 49 5.78 1.34 -10.10
CA TYR A 49 6.15 -0.06 -9.89
C TYR A 49 4.99 -0.89 -9.31
N PHE A 50 4.21 -0.31 -8.38
CA PHE A 50 3.01 -0.95 -7.83
C PHE A 50 1.94 -1.14 -8.90
N LYS A 51 1.65 -0.07 -9.65
CA LYS A 51 0.66 -0.07 -10.74
C LYS A 51 1.00 -1.14 -11.78
N ASN A 52 2.26 -1.21 -12.22
CA ASN A 52 2.70 -2.22 -13.18
C ASN A 52 2.50 -3.64 -12.63
N GLY A 53 2.67 -3.84 -11.32
CA GLY A 53 2.39 -5.13 -10.69
C GLY A 53 0.92 -5.52 -10.71
N LEU A 54 0.02 -4.60 -10.39
CA LEU A 54 -1.42 -4.86 -10.44
C LEU A 54 -1.91 -5.08 -11.88
N GLN A 55 -1.43 -4.27 -12.82
CA GLN A 55 -1.75 -4.43 -14.24
C GLN A 55 -1.28 -5.78 -14.78
N TRP A 56 -0.09 -6.23 -14.39
CA TRP A 56 0.39 -7.56 -14.78
C TRP A 56 -0.53 -8.68 -14.29
N GLN A 57 -1.08 -8.59 -13.06
CA GLN A 57 -2.04 -9.60 -12.59
C GLN A 57 -3.33 -9.63 -13.41
N ARG A 58 -3.83 -8.45 -13.79
CA ARG A 58 -5.02 -8.35 -14.62
C ARG A 58 -4.77 -8.87 -16.03
N ASP A 59 -3.65 -8.47 -16.63
CA ASP A 59 -3.40 -8.62 -18.06
C ASP A 59 -2.71 -9.97 -18.41
N GLU A 60 -1.81 -10.46 -17.55
CA GLU A 60 -1.04 -11.70 -17.79
C GLU A 60 -1.59 -12.89 -17.00
N GLU A 61 -1.81 -12.73 -15.69
CA GLU A 61 -2.39 -13.79 -14.84
C GLU A 61 -3.91 -13.95 -15.07
N GLY A 62 -4.53 -12.95 -15.69
CA GLY A 62 -5.93 -12.98 -16.09
C GLY A 62 -6.92 -12.74 -14.94
N TRP A 63 -6.51 -12.05 -13.87
CA TRP A 63 -7.42 -11.68 -12.80
C TRP A 63 -8.52 -10.75 -13.34
N SER A 64 -9.74 -10.95 -12.85
CA SER A 64 -10.86 -10.07 -13.19
C SER A 64 -10.56 -8.62 -12.77
N PRO A 65 -10.93 -7.61 -13.56
CA PRO A 65 -10.84 -6.21 -13.13
C PRO A 65 -11.57 -5.93 -11.81
N GLY A 66 -12.66 -6.66 -11.56
CA GLY A 66 -13.42 -6.63 -10.31
C GLY A 66 -12.94 -7.61 -9.24
N ALA A 67 -11.72 -8.15 -9.35
CA ALA A 67 -11.17 -9.01 -8.32
C ALA A 67 -10.99 -8.23 -7.02
N GLU A 68 -11.48 -8.80 -5.92
CA GLU A 68 -11.38 -8.23 -4.58
C GLU A 68 -10.14 -8.79 -3.87
N ILE A 69 -9.40 -7.92 -3.18
CA ILE A 69 -8.27 -8.26 -2.33
C ILE A 69 -8.56 -7.69 -0.94
N GLU A 70 -8.93 -8.56 0.00
CA GLU A 70 -9.13 -8.20 1.41
C GLU A 70 -7.81 -8.38 2.18
N LEU A 71 -7.32 -7.26 2.72
CA LEU A 71 -6.10 -7.21 3.51
C LEU A 71 -6.41 -6.80 4.95
N GLY A 72 -5.70 -7.40 5.90
CA GLY A 72 -5.78 -7.09 7.32
C GLY A 72 -4.50 -6.46 7.85
N ALA A 73 -4.65 -5.54 8.81
CA ALA A 73 -3.54 -5.10 9.66
C ALA A 73 -2.96 -6.31 10.40
N MET A 74 -1.67 -6.60 10.23
CA MET A 74 -1.05 -7.76 10.86
C MET A 74 -1.13 -7.64 12.39
N THR A 75 -1.69 -8.65 13.06
CA THR A 75 -1.67 -8.73 14.54
C THR A 75 -0.65 -9.76 15.02
N ALA A 76 -0.42 -9.79 16.33
CA ALA A 76 0.49 -10.74 16.96
C ALA A 76 0.13 -12.21 16.68
N SER A 77 -1.15 -12.52 16.39
CA SER A 77 -1.60 -13.87 16.09
C SER A 77 -1.17 -14.32 14.69
N GLU A 78 -1.35 -13.48 13.67
CA GLU A 78 -0.91 -13.75 12.30
C GLU A 78 0.62 -13.74 12.20
N GLU A 79 1.27 -12.83 12.93
CA GLU A 79 2.73 -12.79 13.03
C GLU A 79 3.28 -14.10 13.65
N ALA A 80 2.67 -14.60 14.72
CA ALA A 80 3.07 -15.87 15.33
C ALA A 80 2.85 -17.08 14.41
N MET A 81 1.80 -17.06 13.59
CA MET A 81 1.54 -18.09 12.57
C MET A 81 2.59 -18.04 11.46
N MET A 82 2.86 -16.86 10.91
CA MET A 82 3.91 -16.63 9.93
C MET A 82 5.27 -17.12 10.45
N HIS A 83 5.63 -16.80 11.69
CA HIS A 83 6.88 -17.25 12.30
C HIS A 83 6.98 -18.77 12.50
N ARG A 84 5.84 -19.46 12.64
CA ARG A 84 5.81 -20.93 12.78
C ARG A 84 6.08 -21.63 11.45
N GLU A 85 5.54 -21.10 10.35
CA GLU A 85 5.61 -21.74 9.04
C GLU A 85 6.83 -21.29 8.22
N ARG A 86 7.27 -20.05 8.41
CA ARG A 86 8.37 -19.48 7.65
C ARG A 86 9.71 -20.13 8.03
N PRO A 87 10.54 -20.50 7.04
CA PRO A 87 11.92 -20.91 7.29
C PRO A 87 12.73 -19.82 8.01
N SER A 88 13.58 -20.20 8.97
CA SER A 88 14.46 -19.25 9.67
C SER A 88 15.50 -18.61 8.75
N THR A 89 15.76 -19.20 7.58
CA THR A 89 16.68 -18.74 6.54
C THR A 89 16.03 -17.82 5.50
N ALA A 90 14.73 -17.51 5.63
CA ALA A 90 14.01 -16.74 4.63
C ALA A 90 14.62 -15.33 4.43
N GLU A 91 14.94 -15.01 3.17
CA GLU A 91 15.52 -13.72 2.81
C GLU A 91 14.49 -12.57 2.92
N LYS A 92 14.93 -11.33 2.71
CA LYS A 92 14.05 -10.14 2.89
C LYS A 92 12.79 -10.21 2.01
N ASP A 93 12.94 -10.54 0.73
CA ASP A 93 11.80 -10.58 -0.19
C ASP A 93 10.90 -11.79 0.08
N GLU A 94 11.47 -12.93 0.46
CA GLU A 94 10.69 -14.09 0.89
C GLU A 94 9.88 -13.78 2.15
N ARG A 95 10.50 -13.12 3.15
CA ARG A 95 9.80 -12.69 4.37
C ARG A 95 8.63 -11.77 4.08
N ARG A 96 8.72 -10.92 3.05
CA ARG A 96 7.61 -10.07 2.61
C ARG A 96 6.46 -10.91 2.07
N LEU A 97 6.73 -11.91 1.24
CA LEU A 97 5.67 -12.78 0.71
C LEU A 97 4.95 -13.52 1.84
N TRP A 98 5.69 -14.02 2.84
CA TRP A 98 5.11 -14.63 4.04
C TRP A 98 4.25 -13.65 4.85
N TRP A 99 4.72 -12.41 4.98
CA TRP A 99 3.98 -11.35 5.67
C TRP A 99 2.67 -11.02 4.93
N VAL A 100 2.73 -10.83 3.61
CA VAL A 100 1.55 -10.53 2.79
C VAL A 100 0.56 -11.70 2.82
N ALA A 101 1.05 -12.94 2.73
CA ALA A 101 0.22 -14.13 2.84
C ALA A 101 -0.53 -14.15 4.18
N ALA A 102 0.15 -13.85 5.29
CA ALA A 102 -0.45 -13.84 6.63
C ALA A 102 -1.40 -12.66 6.85
N SER A 103 -1.20 -11.54 6.14
CA SER A 103 -2.07 -10.37 6.16
C SER A 103 -3.23 -10.44 5.18
N THR A 104 -3.28 -11.43 4.28
CA THR A 104 -4.38 -11.57 3.32
C THR A 104 -5.52 -12.37 3.95
N VAL A 105 -6.74 -11.83 3.88
CA VAL A 105 -7.95 -12.52 4.36
C VAL A 105 -8.64 -13.25 3.22
N ASP A 106 -8.82 -12.57 2.08
CA ASP A 106 -9.39 -13.14 0.87
C ASP A 106 -8.77 -12.47 -0.37
N ALA A 107 -8.42 -13.26 -1.39
CA ALA A 107 -7.89 -12.78 -2.67
C ALA A 107 -7.78 -13.94 -3.68
N PRO A 108 -7.63 -13.66 -4.99
CA PRO A 108 -7.52 -14.69 -6.04
C PRO A 108 -6.35 -15.67 -5.89
N TYR A 109 -5.33 -15.31 -5.12
CA TYR A 109 -4.13 -16.13 -4.87
C TYR A 109 -4.19 -16.90 -3.54
N VAL A 110 -5.24 -16.72 -2.73
CA VAL A 110 -5.39 -17.44 -1.46
C VAL A 110 -5.54 -18.93 -1.75
N GLY A 111 -4.69 -19.73 -1.11
CA GLY A 111 -4.74 -21.19 -1.18
C GLY A 111 -5.46 -21.79 0.03
N ASP A 112 -5.41 -23.11 0.16
CA ASP A 112 -6.01 -23.84 1.28
C ASP A 112 -5.28 -23.56 2.61
N ASP A 113 -3.99 -23.19 2.54
CA ASP A 113 -3.17 -22.82 3.69
C ASP A 113 -2.21 -21.64 3.40
N LEU A 114 -1.51 -21.19 4.45
CA LEU A 114 -0.58 -20.06 4.37
C LEU A 114 0.61 -20.37 3.44
N ALA A 115 1.11 -21.60 3.42
CA ALA A 115 2.22 -22.01 2.57
C ALA A 115 1.82 -22.07 1.08
N GLU A 116 0.59 -22.45 0.76
CA GLU A 116 0.03 -22.36 -0.58
C GLU A 116 -0.20 -20.92 -1.01
N THR A 117 -0.78 -20.10 -0.14
CA THR A 117 -0.95 -18.66 -0.38
C THR A 117 0.41 -17.98 -0.66
N PHE A 118 1.44 -18.30 0.12
CA PHE A 118 2.81 -17.86 -0.12
C PHE A 118 3.35 -18.32 -1.48
N ARG A 119 3.15 -19.59 -1.87
CA ARG A 119 3.61 -20.12 -3.16
C ARG A 119 2.94 -19.40 -4.34
N ASN A 120 1.63 -19.14 -4.23
CA ASN A 120 0.85 -18.42 -5.23
C ASN A 120 1.32 -16.96 -5.34
N LEU A 121 1.56 -16.29 -4.20
CA LEU A 121 2.19 -14.95 -4.16
C LEU A 121 3.59 -14.93 -4.78
N GLY A 122 4.33 -16.04 -4.71
CA GLY A 122 5.63 -16.18 -5.38
C GLY A 122 5.56 -16.17 -6.90
N GLN A 123 4.39 -16.44 -7.49
CA GLN A 123 4.15 -16.34 -8.95
C GLN A 123 3.73 -14.93 -9.39
N CYS A 124 3.31 -14.10 -8.43
CA CYS A 124 2.86 -12.75 -8.72
C CYS A 124 4.01 -11.83 -9.16
N HIS A 125 3.69 -10.83 -10.01
CA HIS A 125 4.65 -9.77 -10.31
C HIS A 125 5.13 -9.09 -9.01
N PRO A 126 6.45 -8.86 -8.80
CA PRO A 126 6.97 -8.41 -7.50
C PRO A 126 6.50 -7.02 -7.06
N GLY A 127 5.87 -6.24 -7.94
CA GLY A 127 5.16 -5.01 -7.61
C GLY A 127 3.89 -5.24 -6.78
N PHE A 128 3.17 -6.34 -7.02
CA PHE A 128 1.91 -6.65 -6.34
C PHE A 128 2.10 -6.92 -4.83
N PRO A 129 3.00 -7.81 -4.38
CA PRO A 129 3.20 -8.03 -2.94
C PRO A 129 3.72 -6.78 -2.21
N LYS A 130 4.46 -5.90 -2.88
CA LYS A 130 4.91 -4.63 -2.27
C LYS A 130 3.77 -3.62 -2.12
N TRP A 131 2.82 -3.62 -3.05
CA TRP A 131 1.59 -2.83 -2.93
C TRP A 131 0.73 -3.37 -1.77
N ALA A 132 0.51 -4.68 -1.70
CA ALA A 132 -0.26 -5.31 -0.64
C ALA A 132 0.35 -5.07 0.74
N GLU A 133 1.68 -5.20 0.87
CA GLU A 133 2.42 -4.85 2.08
C GLU A 133 2.18 -3.38 2.48
N ALA A 134 2.20 -2.45 1.52
CA ALA A 134 2.00 -1.02 1.81
C ALA A 134 0.57 -0.73 2.32
N LYS A 135 -0.45 -1.32 1.70
CA LYS A 135 -1.86 -1.15 2.11
C LYS A 135 -2.12 -1.76 3.50
N ALA A 136 -1.70 -3.00 3.72
CA ALA A 136 -1.87 -3.65 5.02
C ALA A 136 -1.08 -2.96 6.16
N ASN A 137 0.10 -2.39 5.88
CA ASN A 137 0.81 -1.58 6.87
C ASN A 137 0.07 -0.29 7.21
N ALA A 138 -0.60 0.36 6.24
CA ALA A 138 -1.38 1.57 6.49
C ALA A 138 -2.53 1.32 7.47
N LEU A 139 -3.17 0.13 7.41
CA LEU A 139 -4.21 -0.28 8.35
C LEU A 139 -3.74 -0.41 9.80
N GLY A 140 -2.45 -0.74 10.00
CA GLY A 140 -1.85 -0.91 11.32
C GLY A 140 -1.42 0.39 12.01
N VAL A 141 -1.39 1.52 11.29
CA VAL A 141 -0.97 2.82 11.83
C VAL A 141 -2.21 3.59 12.32
N PRO A 142 -2.34 3.88 13.64
CA PRO A 142 -3.46 4.66 14.15
C PRO A 142 -3.40 6.09 13.57
N GLY A 143 -4.39 6.45 12.75
CA GLY A 143 -4.52 7.81 12.19
C GLY A 143 -3.98 8.01 10.78
N ALA A 144 -3.67 6.95 10.03
CA ALA A 144 -3.50 7.03 8.58
C ALA A 144 -4.82 6.57 7.90
N PRO A 145 -5.83 7.43 7.75
CA PRO A 145 -6.87 7.13 6.78
C PRO A 145 -6.20 6.98 5.41
N GLY A 146 -6.68 6.01 4.62
CA GLY A 146 -6.47 6.03 3.18
C GLY A 146 -6.75 7.43 2.64
N ASN A 147 -6.07 7.79 1.55
CA ASN A 147 -6.07 9.12 0.96
C ASN A 147 -7.47 9.49 0.43
N SER A 148 -8.42 9.69 1.32
CA SER A 148 -9.76 10.20 1.06
C SER A 148 -9.60 11.70 0.92
N SER A 149 -9.59 12.13 -0.34
CA SER A 149 -9.83 13.53 -0.69
C SER A 149 -11.27 13.88 -0.28
N GLU A 150 -11.47 14.29 0.96
CA GLU A 150 -12.62 15.09 1.37
C GLU A 150 -12.10 16.48 1.67
N GLY A 151 -12.24 17.35 0.66
CA GLY A 151 -12.10 18.77 0.88
C GLY A 151 -13.21 19.24 1.80
N GLU A 152 -12.85 19.88 2.91
CA GLU A 152 -13.68 20.95 3.45
C GLU A 152 -12.82 21.97 4.20
N THR A 153 -12.84 23.17 3.65
CA THR A 153 -12.37 24.41 4.23
C THR A 153 -13.05 24.68 5.57
N ASN A 154 -12.28 25.02 6.60
CA ASN A 154 -12.68 26.16 7.41
C ASN A 154 -11.47 26.88 8.00
N SER A 155 -11.31 28.13 7.59
CA SER A 155 -10.43 29.12 8.16
C SER A 155 -10.73 29.31 9.65
N THR A 156 -9.69 29.37 10.49
CA THR A 156 -9.69 30.28 11.63
C THR A 156 -8.30 30.86 11.78
N THR A 157 -8.11 31.98 11.09
CA THR A 157 -7.22 33.07 11.50
C THR A 157 -7.44 33.39 12.97
N SER A 158 -6.38 33.26 13.77
CA SER A 158 -6.25 34.01 15.03
C SER A 158 -4.94 34.78 14.95
N SER A 159 -5.07 36.02 14.50
CA SER A 159 -4.04 37.05 14.55
C SER A 159 -3.69 37.40 16.00
N SER A 160 -2.38 37.39 16.27
CA SER A 160 -1.59 38.43 16.93
C SER A 160 -2.15 39.19 18.14
N SER A 161 -1.34 39.10 19.21
CA SER A 161 -0.73 40.23 19.93
C SER A 161 -1.44 40.87 21.14
N ASP A 162 -0.70 40.78 22.25
CA ASP A 162 -0.35 41.85 23.21
C ASP A 162 -1.44 42.40 24.15
N SER A 163 -1.12 42.36 25.45
CA SER A 163 -1.69 43.26 26.48
C SER A 163 -0.91 43.14 27.80
N PRO A 164 -0.89 44.20 28.62
CA PRO A 164 0.34 44.77 29.17
C PRO A 164 0.48 44.63 30.70
N THR A 165 1.65 45.05 31.18
CA THR A 165 1.99 45.34 32.58
C THR A 165 1.10 46.43 33.19
N GLU A 166 0.62 46.18 34.41
CA GLU A 166 0.58 47.13 35.53
C GLU A 166 0.83 46.39 36.85
#